data_AF-A0A445DEZ7-F1
#
_entry.id   AF-A0A445DEZ7-F1
#
_cell.length_a   1.000
_cell.length_b   1.000
_cell.length_c   1.000
_cell.angle_alpha   90.00
_cell.angle_beta   90.00
_cell.angle_gamma   90.00
#
_symmetry.space_group_name_H-M   'P 1'
#
loop_
_entity.id
_entity.type
_entity.pdbx_description
1 polymer ?
#
loop_
_entity_poly.entity_id
_entity_poly.type
_entity_poly.pdbx_seq_one_letter_code
_entity_poly.pdbx_strand_id
1 'polypeptide(L)'
;MLQIFAPVCYLEHWWLWVADVRKKKFFVLDPYHKTCPCEPRMKCISVQNKGYVISKMRVYVGAPLKKTIVKIELPYIDISGQKIIYDCAVYVMKWLEIIQGKYEWDNWTQAKVDHFRVEFVSRILFHKMNRERE
;
A
#
# COMPACT_ATOMS: atom_id res chain seq x y z
N MET A 1 15.32 6.68 7.28
CA MET A 1 14.10 5.92 7.62
C MET A 1 14.08 4.67 6.77
N LEU A 2 14.25 3.48 7.34
CA LEU A 2 14.22 2.24 6.55
C LEU A 2 12.80 1.67 6.58
N GLN A 3 12.02 2.05 5.58
CA GLN A 3 10.67 1.54 5.34
C GLN A 3 10.64 0.93 3.94
N ILE A 4 9.99 -0.22 3.82
CA ILE A 4 9.75 -0.88 2.54
C ILE A 4 8.27 -0.73 2.23
N PHE A 5 8.00 -0.26 1.02
CA PHE A 5 6.66 -0.11 0.47
C PHE A 5 6.46 -1.09 -0.67
N ALA A 6 5.37 -1.85 -0.64
CA ALA A 6 5.00 -2.74 -1.73
C ALA A 6 3.53 -2.50 -2.09
N PRO A 7 3.25 -1.68 -3.14
CA PRO A 7 1.91 -1.56 -3.67
C PRO A 7 1.51 -2.88 -4.35
N VAL A 8 0.27 -3.32 -4.12
CA VAL A 8 -0.25 -4.58 -4.66
C VAL A 8 -1.55 -4.29 -5.40
N CYS A 9 -1.70 -4.89 -6.58
CA CYS A 9 -2.91 -4.83 -7.39
C CYS A 9 -3.46 -6.23 -7.60
N TYR A 10 -4.77 -6.41 -7.37
CA TYR A 10 -5.46 -7.66 -7.65
C TYR A 10 -6.95 -7.40 -7.89
N LEU A 11 -7.51 -7.99 -8.96
CA LEU A 11 -8.89 -7.75 -9.41
C LEU A 11 -9.24 -6.26 -9.40
N GLU A 12 -8.42 -5.46 -10.09
CA GLU A 12 -8.62 -4.01 -10.25
C GLU A 12 -8.59 -3.19 -8.95
N HIS A 13 -8.22 -3.81 -7.82
CA HIS A 13 -8.08 -3.12 -6.53
C HIS A 13 -6.63 -2.99 -6.10
N TRP A 14 -6.25 -1.78 -5.71
CA TRP A 14 -4.93 -1.45 -5.19
C TRP A 14 -4.92 -1.28 -3.67
N TRP A 15 -3.88 -1.79 -3.02
CA TRP A 15 -3.58 -1.55 -1.61
C TRP A 15 -2.06 -1.50 -1.38
N LEU A 16 -1.63 -1.19 -0.16
CA LEU A 16 -0.23 -1.01 0.19
C LEU A 16 0.20 -1.90 1.36
N TRP A 17 1.31 -2.62 1.17
CA TRP A 17 2.04 -3.27 2.25
C TRP A 17 3.18 -2.37 2.72
N VAL A 18 3.31 -2.21 4.03
CA VAL A 18 4.34 -1.36 4.65
C VAL A 18 5.11 -2.14 5.70
N ALA A 19 6.43 -2.21 5.54
CA ALA A 19 7.34 -2.77 6.54
C ALA A 19 8.23 -1.67 7.11
N ASP A 20 8.07 -1.37 8.40
CA ASP A 20 8.97 -0.50 9.16
C ASP A 20 10.04 -1.34 9.83
N VAL A 21 11.24 -1.33 9.26
CA VAL A 21 12.38 -2.13 9.73
C VAL A 21 12.85 -1.67 11.11
N ARG A 22 12.80 -0.36 11.38
CA ARG A 22 13.27 0.19 12.66
C ARG A 22 12.33 -0.15 13.80
N LYS A 23 11.02 0.00 13.56
CA LYS A 23 9.99 -0.35 14.56
C LYS A 23 9.71 -1.85 14.62
N LYS A 24 10.30 -2.63 13.72
CA LYS A 24 10.03 -4.07 13.53
C LYS A 24 8.55 -4.37 13.29
N LYS A 25 7.86 -3.51 12.53
CA LYS A 25 6.41 -3.59 12.29
C LYS A 25 6.11 -3.84 10.82
N PHE A 26 5.04 -4.59 10.57
CA PHE A 26 4.50 -4.84 9.24
C PHE A 26 2.98 -4.69 9.28
N PHE A 27 2.41 -3.97 8.32
CA PHE A 27 0.97 -3.69 8.27
C PHE A 27 0.47 -3.48 6.83
N VAL A 28 -0.84 -3.58 6.68
CA VAL A 28 -1.54 -3.40 5.41
C VAL A 28 -2.41 -2.14 5.48
N LEU A 29 -2.33 -1.32 4.43
CA LEU A 29 -3.23 -0.20 4.20
C LEU A 29 -4.10 -0.55 3.00
N ASP A 30 -5.39 -0.78 3.21
CA ASP A 30 -6.36 -1.03 2.13
C ASP A 30 -7.42 0.08 2.19
N PRO A 31 -7.59 0.86 1.11
CA PRO A 31 -8.55 1.97 1.07
C PRO A 31 -10.00 1.53 1.11
N TYR A 32 -10.31 0.27 0.81
CA TYR A 32 -11.68 -0.25 0.80
C TYR A 32 -11.94 -1.24 1.93
N HIS A 33 -11.02 -2.18 2.18
CA HIS A 33 -11.22 -3.24 3.16
C HIS A 33 -10.58 -2.91 4.51
N LYS A 34 -11.38 -2.96 5.59
CA LYS A 34 -10.92 -2.76 6.97
C LYS A 34 -10.42 -4.03 7.65
N THR A 35 -10.79 -5.16 7.08
CA THR A 35 -10.38 -6.49 7.50
C THR A 35 -9.93 -7.26 6.27
N CYS A 36 -9.24 -8.38 6.46
CA CYS A 36 -8.87 -9.24 5.35
C CYS A 36 -10.15 -9.78 4.68
N PRO A 37 -10.43 -9.46 3.41
CA PRO A 37 -11.59 -10.01 2.71
C PRO A 37 -11.48 -11.53 2.54
N CYS A 38 -12.63 -12.19 2.55
CA CYS A 38 -12.81 -13.65 2.66
C CYS A 38 -12.26 -14.45 1.45
N GLU A 39 -12.40 -15.78 1.51
CA GLU A 39 -11.73 -16.84 0.72
C GLU A 39 -11.33 -16.58 -0.74
N PRO A 40 -12.12 -15.93 -1.63
CA PRO A 40 -11.72 -15.71 -3.03
C PRO A 40 -10.48 -14.81 -3.19
N ARG A 41 -10.34 -13.76 -2.36
CA ARG A 41 -9.11 -12.94 -2.33
C ARG A 41 -7.96 -13.69 -1.66
N MET A 42 -8.29 -14.54 -0.69
CA MET A 42 -7.37 -15.49 -0.04
C MET A 42 -6.77 -16.49 -1.04
N LYS A 43 -7.55 -16.93 -2.04
CA LYS A 43 -7.16 -17.88 -3.10
C LYS A 43 -6.31 -17.29 -4.24
N CYS A 44 -6.25 -15.98 -4.41
CA CYS A 44 -5.34 -15.36 -5.39
C CYS A 44 -4.18 -14.60 -4.76
N ILE A 45 -4.31 -14.21 -3.50
CA ILE A 45 -3.15 -14.03 -2.60
C ILE A 45 -2.64 -15.43 -2.15
N SER A 46 -3.00 -16.52 -2.86
CA SER A 46 -2.84 -17.89 -2.39
C SER A 46 -1.40 -18.24 -2.04
N VAL A 47 -1.22 -18.34 -0.73
CA VAL A 47 -0.54 -19.40 0.02
C VAL A 47 0.93 -19.69 -0.30
N GLN A 48 1.37 -19.79 -1.56
CA GLN A 48 2.78 -20.04 -1.86
C GLN A 48 3.65 -18.78 -1.74
N ASN A 49 3.15 -17.63 -2.22
CA ASN A 49 3.93 -16.39 -2.25
C ASN A 49 3.72 -15.47 -1.04
N LYS A 50 2.56 -15.54 -0.36
CA LYS A 50 2.28 -14.71 0.83
C LYS A 50 3.22 -15.07 1.99
N GLY A 51 3.37 -16.36 2.29
CA GLY A 51 4.33 -16.83 3.30
C GLY A 51 5.75 -16.41 2.95
N TYR A 52 6.14 -16.51 1.68
CA TYR A 52 7.48 -16.13 1.24
C TYR A 52 7.73 -14.63 1.33
N VAL A 53 6.90 -13.78 0.73
CA VAL A 53 7.10 -12.32 0.76
C VAL A 53 6.99 -11.78 2.18
N ILE A 54 6.03 -12.25 2.98
CA ILE A 54 5.92 -11.83 4.39
C ILE A 54 7.10 -12.37 5.20
N SER A 55 7.53 -13.61 5.00
CA SER A 55 8.70 -14.15 5.70
C SER A 55 9.97 -13.37 5.34
N LYS A 56 10.13 -12.96 4.07
CA LYS A 56 11.21 -12.06 3.64
C LYS A 56 11.09 -10.69 4.28
N MET A 57 9.91 -10.07 4.27
CA MET A 57 9.68 -8.79 4.96
C MET A 57 9.95 -8.90 6.47
N ARG A 58 9.61 -10.02 7.11
CA ARG A 58 9.95 -10.30 8.51
C ARG A 58 11.46 -10.37 8.74
N VAL A 59 12.17 -11.10 7.89
CA VAL A 59 13.64 -11.12 7.92
C VAL A 59 14.19 -9.70 7.78
N TYR A 60 13.66 -8.91 6.84
CA TYR A 60 14.06 -7.52 6.67
C TYR A 60 13.80 -6.67 7.92
N VAL A 61 12.69 -6.89 8.62
CA VAL A 61 12.39 -6.19 9.89
C VAL A 61 13.05 -6.84 11.12
N GLY A 62 14.02 -7.75 10.94
CA GLY A 62 14.81 -8.36 12.00
C GLY A 62 14.08 -9.44 12.81
N ALA A 63 13.04 -10.05 12.26
CA ALA A 63 12.35 -11.21 12.83
C ALA A 63 12.85 -12.53 12.21
N PRO A 64 12.88 -13.65 12.97
CA PRO A 64 13.35 -14.93 12.47
C PRO A 64 12.52 -15.44 11.28
N LEU A 65 13.19 -16.09 10.32
CA LEU A 65 12.52 -16.78 9.22
C LEU A 65 11.74 -17.99 9.78
N LYS A 66 10.41 -17.90 9.81
CA LYS A 66 9.55 -19.05 10.15
C LYS A 66 9.20 -19.79 8.87
N LYS A 67 9.59 -21.08 8.78
CA LYS A 67 9.24 -21.98 7.66
C LYS A 67 7.77 -22.39 7.66
N THR A 68 7.16 -22.44 8.84
CA THR A 68 5.71 -22.66 8.96
C THR A 68 4.97 -21.38 8.63
N ILE A 69 3.98 -21.49 7.75
CA ILE A 69 2.96 -20.46 7.48
C ILE A 69 2.06 -20.35 8.72
N VAL A 70 2.65 -20.07 9.89
CA VAL A 70 1.89 -19.69 11.08
C VAL A 70 1.05 -18.50 10.64
N LYS A 71 -0.25 -18.50 10.92
CA LYS A 71 -1.16 -17.38 10.69
C LYS A 71 -0.49 -16.09 11.17
N ILE A 72 0.17 -15.39 10.24
CA ILE A 72 0.84 -14.13 10.55
C ILE A 72 -0.29 -13.13 10.64
N GLU A 73 -0.53 -12.60 11.84
CA GLU A 73 -1.46 -11.50 12.03
C GLU A 73 -0.92 -10.30 11.24
N LEU A 74 -1.71 -9.88 10.25
CA LEU A 74 -1.45 -8.72 9.44
C LEU A 74 -2.47 -7.67 9.86
N PRO A 75 -2.09 -6.73 10.74
CA PRO A 75 -3.01 -5.68 11.11
C PRO A 75 -3.29 -4.84 9.86
N TYR A 76 -4.56 -4.78 9.48
CA TYR A 76 -5.08 -3.75 8.60
C TYR A 76 -5.20 -2.50 9.46
N ILE A 77 -4.55 -1.42 9.03
CA ILE A 77 -4.74 -0.15 9.73
C ILE A 77 -6.01 0.48 9.19
N ASP A 78 -6.93 0.79 10.10
CA ASP A 78 -8.12 1.54 9.78
C ASP A 78 -7.77 3.02 9.59
N ILE A 79 -7.67 3.44 8.34
CA ILE A 79 -7.46 4.82 7.92
C ILE A 79 -8.54 5.25 6.94
N SER A 80 -8.71 6.56 6.73
CA SER A 80 -9.69 7.16 5.82
C SER A 80 -9.83 6.35 4.51
N GLY A 81 -11.01 5.78 4.29
CA GLY A 81 -11.25 4.91 3.13
C GLY A 81 -11.60 5.69 1.87
N GLN A 82 -11.45 5.02 0.71
CA GLN A 82 -12.00 5.51 -0.54
C GLN A 82 -13.53 5.50 -0.50
N LYS A 83 -14.16 6.50 -1.14
CA LYS A 83 -15.62 6.55 -1.29
C LYS A 83 -16.09 5.91 -2.59
N ILE A 84 -15.23 5.93 -3.61
CA ILE A 84 -15.52 5.43 -4.95
C ILE A 84 -14.56 4.28 -5.28
N ILE A 85 -15.06 3.22 -5.92
CA ILE A 85 -14.32 1.95 -6.11
C ILE A 85 -13.02 2.06 -6.91
N TYR A 86 -12.91 3.04 -7.82
CA TYR A 86 -11.74 3.23 -8.67
C TYR A 86 -10.69 4.20 -8.10
N ASP A 87 -10.87 4.69 -6.87
CA ASP A 87 -9.90 5.59 -6.21
C ASP A 87 -8.77 4.89 -5.45
N CYS A 88 -8.78 3.55 -5.39
CA CYS A 88 -7.81 2.77 -4.62
C CYS A 88 -6.34 3.15 -4.91
N ALA A 89 -5.99 3.36 -6.18
CA ALA A 89 -4.64 3.75 -6.58
C ALA A 89 -4.26 5.18 -6.12
N VAL A 90 -5.21 6.12 -6.18
CA VAL A 90 -4.99 7.52 -5.73
C VAL A 90 -4.66 7.55 -4.24
N TYR A 91 -5.42 6.78 -3.44
CA TYR A 91 -5.16 6.64 -2.01
C TYR A 91 -3.81 5.98 -1.73
N VAL A 92 -3.48 4.87 -2.41
CA VAL A 92 -2.16 4.22 -2.26
C VAL A 92 -1.02 5.18 -2.56
N MET A 93 -1.11 5.94 -3.66
CA MET A 93 -0.07 6.91 -4.03
C MET A 93 0.05 8.06 -3.00
N LYS A 94 -1.08 8.62 -2.54
CA LYS A 94 -1.03 9.70 -1.54
C LYS A 94 -0.55 9.23 -0.17
N TRP A 95 -0.90 8.02 0.26
CA TRP A 95 -0.36 7.45 1.50
C TRP A 95 1.15 7.25 1.44
N LEU A 96 1.71 6.88 0.28
CA LEU A 96 3.17 6.86 0.11
C LEU A 96 3.78 8.25 0.35
N GLU A 97 3.15 9.32 -0.14
CA GLU A 97 3.63 10.69 0.11
C GLU A 97 3.53 11.07 1.60
N ILE A 98 2.41 10.73 2.27
CA ILE A 98 2.22 11.00 3.71
C ILE A 98 3.24 10.24 4.56
N ILE A 99 3.45 8.94 4.32
CA ILE A 99 4.38 8.15 5.13
C ILE A 99 5.82 8.62 4.93
N GLN A 100 6.15 9.16 3.75
CA GLN A 100 7.43 9.83 3.48
C GLN A 100 7.55 11.20 4.15
N GLY A 101 6.52 11.68 4.84
CA GLY A 101 6.50 12.96 5.56
C GLY A 101 6.27 14.17 4.65
N LYS A 102 5.74 13.99 3.44
CA LYS A 102 5.44 15.09 2.52
C LYS A 102 4.12 15.80 2.86
N TYR A 103 3.20 15.09 3.52
CA TYR A 103 1.86 15.56 3.86
C TYR A 103 1.40 14.96 5.18
N GLU A 104 0.39 15.58 5.81
CA GLU A 104 -0.29 15.04 6.99
C GLU A 104 -1.45 14.13 6.60
N TRP A 105 -1.82 13.23 7.52
CA TRP A 105 -3.01 12.37 7.37
C TRP A 105 -4.28 13.21 7.48
N ASP A 106 -5.23 13.00 6.57
CA ASP A 106 -6.50 13.74 6.52
C ASP A 106 -7.63 12.88 5.96
N ASN A 107 -8.88 13.22 6.31
CA ASN A 107 -10.09 12.62 5.77
C ASN A 107 -10.52 13.35 4.50
N TRP A 108 -10.00 12.93 3.34
CA TRP A 108 -10.23 13.64 2.09
C TRP A 108 -11.69 13.63 1.62
N THR A 109 -12.17 14.79 1.17
CA THR A 109 -13.40 14.91 0.39
C THR A 109 -13.19 14.36 -1.02
N GLN A 110 -14.27 14.00 -1.72
CA GLN A 110 -14.14 13.51 -3.10
C GLN A 110 -13.52 14.57 -4.02
N ALA A 111 -13.89 15.85 -3.87
CA ALA A 111 -13.29 16.95 -4.61
C ALA A 111 -11.76 17.05 -4.41
N LYS A 112 -11.27 16.75 -3.20
CA LYS A 112 -9.83 16.70 -2.93
C LYS A 112 -9.16 15.52 -3.63
N VAL A 113 -9.82 14.36 -3.64
CA VAL A 113 -9.35 13.17 -4.38
C VAL A 113 -9.32 13.43 -5.89
N ASP A 114 -10.35 14.10 -6.44
CA ASP A 114 -10.39 14.50 -7.84
C ASP A 114 -9.27 15.47 -8.20
N HIS A 115 -8.98 16.43 -7.32
CA HIS A 115 -7.83 17.31 -7.47
C HIS A 115 -6.51 16.52 -7.50
N PHE A 116 -6.34 15.50 -6.65
CA PHE A 116 -5.15 14.66 -6.65
C PHE A 116 -4.95 13.89 -7.96
N ARG A 117 -6.03 13.44 -8.61
CA ARG A 117 -5.94 12.80 -9.93
C ARG A 117 -5.31 13.74 -10.96
N VAL A 118 -5.80 14.98 -11.03
CA VAL A 118 -5.26 16.02 -11.93
C VAL A 118 -3.82 16.39 -11.56
N GLU A 119 -3.51 16.48 -10.27
CA GLU A 119 -2.17 16.74 -9.76
C GLU A 119 -1.19 15.66 -10.21
N PHE A 120 -1.55 14.37 -10.08
CA PHE A 120 -0.71 13.26 -10.50
C PHE A 120 -0.48 13.25 -12.01
N VAL A 121 -1.52 13.44 -12.81
CA VAL A 121 -1.40 13.55 -14.27
C VAL A 121 -0.45 14.69 -14.65
N SER A 122 -0.64 15.87 -14.05
CA SER A 122 0.22 17.04 -14.30
C SER A 122 1.68 16.75 -13.94
N ARG A 123 1.94 16.15 -12.77
CA ARG A 123 3.30 15.79 -12.34
C ARG A 123 3.96 14.80 -13.28
N ILE A 124 3.22 13.82 -13.79
CA ILE A 124 3.73 12.85 -14.75
C ILE A 124 4.04 13.56 -16.07
N LEU A 125 3.10 14.30 -16.65
CA LEU A 125 3.27 14.97 -17.94
C LEU A 125 4.45 15.96 -17.94
N PHE A 126 4.57 16.77 -16.88
CA PHE A 126 5.62 17.79 -16.78
C PHE A 126 6.88 17.31 -16.05
N HIS A 127 6.99 16.00 -15.78
CA HIS A 127 8.19 15.45 -15.12
C HIS A 127 9.42 15.62 -16.01
N LYS A 128 10.57 15.94 -15.42
CA LYS A 128 11.84 16.12 -16.15
C LYS A 128 12.25 14.90 -16.99
N MET A 129 11.85 13.69 -16.60
CA MET A 129 12.14 12.46 -17.35
C MET A 129 11.28 12.29 -18.60
N ASN A 130 10.16 13.01 -18.66
CA ASN A 130 9.20 12.97 -19.76
C ASN A 130 9.32 14.21 -20.66
N ARG A 131 10.34 15.05 -20.44
CA ARG A 131 10.73 16.08 -21.42
C ARG A 131 11.35 15.38 -22.62
N GLU A 132 11.06 15.88 -23.81
CA GLU A 132 11.79 15.47 -25.00
C GLU A 132 13.28 15.69 -24.75
N ARG A 133 14.09 14.67 -25.08
CA ARG A 133 15.53 14.78 -25.00
C ARG A 133 15.96 15.60 -26.21
N GLU A 134 16.55 16.78 -25.97
CA GLU A 134 17.29 17.52 -27.00
C GLU A 134 18.42 16.66 -27.59
#